data_AF-A0AAN8X3F5-F1
#
_entry.id   AF-A0AAN8X3F5-F1
#
_cell.length_a   1.000
_cell.length_b   1.000
_cell.length_c   1.000
_cell.angle_alpha   90.00
_cell.angle_beta   90.00
_cell.angle_gamma   90.00
#
_symmetry.space_group_name_H-M   'P 1'
#
loop_
_entity.id
_entity.type
_entity.pdbx_description
1 polymer ?
#
loop_
_entity_poly.entity_id
_entity_poly.type
_entity_poly.pdbx_seq_one_letter_code
_entity_poly.pdbx_strand_id
1 'polypeptide(L)'
;MSAALQCCRCLHEIGELDDQLQPVGKESMKLDDHLCPPPLDDQVPEGMPRPGTTKRRQYYYKKVASCLTGDQPRQELELFIYKLDMVLTCPIPDEQNTRGRKIYRPELSTRSLGIITTKPISKDDVL
;
A
#
# COMPACT_ATOMS: atom_id res chain seq x y z
N MET A 1 38.57 20.49 -16.24
CA MET A 1 37.95 20.09 -14.96
C MET A 1 36.92 19.01 -15.28
N SER A 2 36.93 17.86 -14.60
CA SER A 2 36.08 16.72 -14.95
C SER A 2 34.60 17.04 -14.70
N ALA A 3 33.72 16.65 -15.64
CA ALA A 3 32.27 16.81 -15.51
C ALA A 3 31.72 16.12 -14.25
N ALA A 4 32.31 14.98 -13.86
CA ALA A 4 31.92 14.26 -12.65
C ALA A 4 32.19 15.07 -11.37
N LEU A 5 33.35 15.73 -11.28
CA LEU A 5 33.71 16.55 -10.11
C LEU A 5 32.76 17.77 -9.98
N GLN A 6 32.42 18.40 -11.11
CA GLN A 6 31.48 19.50 -11.14
C GLN A 6 30.08 19.07 -10.68
N CYS A 7 29.63 17.89 -11.10
CA CYS A 7 28.38 17.30 -10.64
C CYS A 7 28.37 17.09 -9.11
N CYS A 8 29.42 16.47 -8.54
CA CYS A 8 29.51 16.24 -7.09
C CYS A 8 29.50 17.56 -6.29
N ARG A 9 30.18 18.60 -6.80
CA ARG A 9 30.17 19.93 -6.17
C ARG A 9 28.76 20.52 -6.16
N CYS A 10 28.07 20.52 -7.29
CA CYS A 10 26.69 21.04 -7.36
C CYS A 10 25.75 20.24 -6.44
N LEU A 11 25.91 18.91 -6.36
CA LEU A 11 25.08 18.05 -5.50
C LEU A 11 25.32 18.28 -4.01
N HIS A 12 26.56 18.52 -3.60
CA HIS A 12 26.91 18.90 -2.21
C HIS A 12 26.37 20.30 -1.87
N GLU A 13 26.52 21.27 -2.77
CA GLU A 13 26.00 22.64 -2.59
C GLU A 13 24.47 22.69 -2.41
N ILE A 14 23.71 21.79 -3.07
CA ILE A 14 22.25 21.69 -2.91
C ILE A 14 21.80 20.74 -1.79
N GLY A 15 22.74 20.14 -1.05
CA GLY A 15 22.45 19.30 0.12
C GLY A 15 22.02 17.86 -0.20
N GLU A 16 22.22 17.38 -1.42
CA GLU A 16 21.97 15.99 -1.81
C GLU A 16 23.14 15.06 -1.42
N LEU A 17 24.32 15.63 -1.14
CA LEU A 17 25.48 14.94 -0.59
C LEU A 17 25.91 15.57 0.75
N ASP A 18 26.39 14.74 1.68
CA ASP A 18 27.02 15.19 2.93
C ASP A 18 28.50 15.56 2.74
N ASP A 19 29.16 16.00 3.81
CA ASP A 19 30.58 16.38 3.81
C ASP A 19 31.54 15.22 3.54
N GLN A 20 31.04 13.98 3.60
CA GLN A 20 31.74 12.76 3.20
C GLN A 20 31.34 12.31 1.77
N LEU A 21 30.67 13.18 1.01
CA LEU A 21 30.15 12.95 -0.34
C LEU A 21 29.21 11.72 -0.44
N GLN A 22 28.51 11.38 0.64
CA GLN A 22 27.50 10.34 0.66
C GLN A 22 26.11 10.93 0.39
N PRO A 23 25.19 10.17 -0.26
CA PRO A 23 23.84 10.64 -0.55
C PRO A 23 23.01 10.89 0.71
N VAL A 24 22.37 12.06 0.78
CA VAL A 24 21.43 12.45 1.85
C VAL A 24 20.01 12.09 1.42
N GLY A 25 19.68 10.80 1.43
CA GLY A 25 18.39 10.27 0.93
C GLY A 25 17.64 9.42 1.95
N LYS A 26 16.57 8.72 1.52
CA LYS A 26 15.73 7.88 2.41
C LYS A 26 16.50 6.85 3.26
N GLU A 27 17.70 6.46 2.87
CA GLU A 27 18.57 5.55 3.61
C GLU A 27 19.23 6.19 4.85
N SER A 28 19.32 7.53 4.92
CA SER A 28 19.76 8.26 6.12
C SER A 28 18.61 8.52 7.11
N MET A 29 17.36 8.36 6.67
CA MET A 29 16.19 8.29 7.54
C MET A 29 16.04 6.88 8.13
N LYS A 30 16.95 6.48 9.02
CA LYS A 30 16.65 5.37 9.92
C LYS A 30 15.60 5.89 10.90
N LEU A 31 14.33 5.65 10.61
CA LEU A 31 13.32 5.65 11.67
C LEU A 31 13.80 4.62 12.70
N ASP A 32 13.93 5.04 13.96
CA ASP A 32 14.25 4.08 15.02
C ASP A 32 13.15 3.02 15.03
N ASP A 33 13.50 1.78 14.70
CA ASP A 33 12.60 0.63 14.79
C ASP A 33 12.05 0.45 16.22
N HIS A 34 12.69 1.07 17.23
CA HIS A 34 12.21 1.16 18.60
C HIS A 34 11.00 2.09 18.79
N LEU A 35 10.87 3.15 17.99
CA LEU A 35 9.77 4.11 18.08
C LEU A 35 8.51 3.62 17.37
N CYS A 36 8.67 2.74 16.37
CA CYS A 36 7.56 2.16 15.62
C CYS A 36 7.91 0.74 15.18
N PRO A 37 7.93 -0.24 16.11
CA PRO A 37 8.27 -1.61 15.78
C PRO A 37 7.29 -2.15 14.73
N PRO A 38 7.78 -2.86 13.70
CA PRO A 38 6.91 -3.50 12.75
C PRO A 38 6.01 -4.51 13.49
N PRO A 39 4.76 -4.73 13.00
CA PRO A 39 3.90 -5.79 13.50
C PRO A 39 4.68 -7.10 13.65
N LEU A 40 4.35 -7.92 14.64
CA LEU A 40 5.09 -9.17 14.91
C LEU A 40 5.24 -10.06 13.68
N ASP A 41 4.22 -10.09 12.81
CA ASP A 41 4.22 -10.85 11.56
C ASP A 41 5.16 -10.28 10.47
N ASP A 42 5.56 -9.01 10.62
CA ASP A 42 6.43 -8.27 9.69
C ASP A 42 7.87 -8.16 10.18
N GLN A 43 8.18 -8.65 11.39
CA GLN A 43 9.56 -8.74 11.88
C GLN A 43 10.33 -9.77 11.06
N VAL A 44 11.43 -9.34 10.44
CA VAL A 44 12.29 -10.21 9.63
C VAL A 44 13.72 -10.15 10.16
N PRO A 45 14.44 -11.29 10.20
CA PRO A 45 15.87 -11.27 10.48
C PRO A 45 16.62 -10.30 9.57
N GLU A 46 17.64 -9.66 10.13
CA GLU A 46 18.45 -8.66 9.44
C GLU A 46 19.08 -9.23 8.16
N GLY A 47 18.96 -8.51 7.04
CA GLY A 47 19.44 -8.96 5.72
C GLY A 47 18.43 -9.74 4.87
N MET A 48 17.28 -10.13 5.42
CA MET A 48 16.19 -10.76 4.65
C MET A 48 15.32 -9.70 3.95
N PRO A 49 14.76 -10.00 2.76
CA PRO A 49 13.91 -9.03 2.09
C PRO A 49 12.63 -8.76 2.88
N ARG A 50 12.31 -7.47 3.04
CA ARG A 50 11.12 -7.01 3.77
C ARG A 50 9.82 -7.52 3.10
N PRO A 51 8.76 -7.79 3.88
CA PRO A 51 7.41 -7.99 3.37
C PRO A 51 7.03 -6.89 2.36
N GLY A 52 6.36 -7.27 1.27
CA GLY A 52 5.96 -6.31 0.22
C GLY A 52 7.05 -5.92 -0.79
N THR A 53 8.29 -6.39 -0.67
CA THR A 53 9.33 -6.19 -1.70
C THR A 53 9.22 -7.23 -2.81
N THR A 54 9.58 -6.86 -4.05
CA THR A 54 9.64 -7.78 -5.19
C THR A 54 10.57 -8.99 -4.94
N LYS A 55 11.56 -8.82 -4.05
CA LYS A 55 12.52 -9.84 -3.63
C LYS A 55 11.93 -10.90 -2.69
N ARG A 56 10.70 -10.73 -2.17
CA ARG A 56 10.00 -11.72 -1.34
C ARG A 56 8.57 -11.91 -1.83
N ARG A 57 8.36 -12.90 -2.71
CA ARG A 57 7.03 -13.38 -3.07
C ARG A 57 6.43 -14.08 -1.86
N GLN A 58 5.44 -13.45 -1.24
CA GLN A 58 4.62 -14.09 -0.24
C GLN A 58 3.66 -15.07 -0.94
N TYR A 59 3.79 -16.36 -0.64
CA TYR A 59 2.86 -17.39 -1.10
C TYR A 59 1.80 -17.58 -0.03
N TYR A 60 0.61 -17.01 -0.27
CA TYR A 60 -0.55 -17.24 0.58
C TYR A 60 -1.50 -18.25 -0.10
N TYR A 61 -2.01 -19.20 0.68
CA TYR A 61 -3.18 -19.97 0.26
C TYR A 61 -4.39 -19.05 0.25
N LYS A 62 -4.81 -18.63 -0.96
CA LYS A 62 -6.00 -17.81 -1.12
C LYS A 62 -7.22 -18.65 -0.77
N LYS A 63 -7.89 -18.30 0.32
CA LYS A 63 -9.22 -18.82 0.65
C LYS A 63 -10.26 -17.82 0.16
N VAL A 64 -11.33 -18.33 -0.43
CA VAL A 64 -12.49 -17.54 -0.87
C VAL A 64 -13.64 -17.86 0.07
N ALA A 65 -14.35 -16.83 0.54
CA ALA A 65 -15.53 -17.00 1.38
C ALA A 65 -16.60 -17.83 0.65
N SER A 66 -17.27 -18.72 1.39
CA SER A 66 -18.26 -19.65 0.82
C SER A 66 -19.49 -18.95 0.21
N CYS A 67 -19.80 -17.73 0.66
CA CYS A 67 -20.86 -16.88 0.10
C CYS A 67 -20.49 -16.29 -1.28
N LEU A 68 -19.19 -16.23 -1.60
CA LEU A 68 -18.67 -15.80 -2.91
C LEU A 68 -18.40 -16.97 -3.85
N THR A 69 -18.69 -18.20 -3.43
CA THR A 69 -18.56 -19.41 -4.24
C THR A 69 -19.93 -20.03 -4.53
N GLY A 70 -20.09 -20.55 -5.74
CA GLY A 70 -21.34 -21.18 -6.18
C GLY A 70 -21.65 -20.88 -7.63
N ASP A 71 -22.94 -20.98 -7.95
CA ASP A 71 -23.45 -20.81 -9.32
C ASP A 71 -23.38 -19.36 -9.79
N GLN A 72 -23.22 -19.19 -11.10
CA GLN A 72 -23.35 -17.89 -11.75
C GLN A 72 -24.81 -17.40 -11.70
N PRO A 73 -25.04 -16.08 -11.69
CA PRO A 73 -26.39 -15.51 -11.67
C PRO A 73 -27.21 -15.97 -12.89
N ARG A 74 -28.43 -16.47 -12.65
CA ARG A 74 -29.42 -16.92 -13.65
C ARG A 74 -30.79 -16.32 -13.34
N GLN A 75 -31.67 -16.25 -14.34
CA GLN A 75 -32.99 -15.59 -14.22
C GLN A 75 -33.91 -16.15 -13.12
N GLU A 76 -33.68 -17.38 -12.67
CA GLU A 76 -34.49 -18.06 -11.64
C GLU A 76 -33.85 -18.04 -10.25
N LEU A 77 -32.66 -17.45 -10.11
CA LEU A 77 -31.94 -17.41 -8.83
C LEU A 77 -32.19 -16.10 -8.09
N GLU A 78 -32.41 -16.19 -6.79
CA GLU A 78 -32.39 -15.04 -5.91
C GLU A 78 -30.96 -14.45 -5.87
N LEU A 79 -30.87 -13.15 -6.12
CA LEU A 79 -29.59 -12.43 -6.15
C LEU A 79 -29.56 -11.39 -5.05
N PHE A 80 -28.43 -11.34 -4.36
CA PHE A 80 -28.14 -10.34 -3.35
C PHE A 80 -27.16 -9.33 -3.93
N ILE A 81 -27.50 -8.05 -3.83
CA ILE A 81 -26.67 -6.95 -4.31
C ILE A 81 -26.21 -6.13 -3.11
N TYR A 82 -24.89 -6.05 -2.95
CA TYR A 82 -24.23 -5.27 -1.90
C TYR A 82 -23.49 -4.11 -2.52
N LYS A 83 -23.58 -2.93 -1.89
CA LYS A 83 -22.75 -1.76 -2.23
C LYS A 83 -21.50 -1.78 -1.37
N LEU A 84 -20.33 -1.58 -1.98
CA LEU A 84 -19.11 -1.26 -1.24
C LEU A 84 -19.10 0.23 -0.95
N ASP A 85 -19.50 0.59 0.26
CA ASP A 85 -19.48 1.97 0.73
C ASP A 85 -18.06 2.32 1.21
N MET A 86 -17.40 3.21 0.49
CA MET A 86 -16.02 3.59 0.75
C MET A 86 -15.97 5.04 1.18
N VAL A 87 -15.35 5.28 2.33
CA VAL A 87 -15.15 6.62 2.90
C VAL A 87 -13.68 6.79 3.24
N LEU A 88 -13.05 7.85 2.73
CA LEU A 88 -11.67 8.18 3.09
C LEU A 88 -11.63 8.89 4.45
N THR A 89 -11.31 8.15 5.50
CA THR A 89 -11.22 8.67 6.88
C THR A 89 -9.94 9.46 7.14
N CYS A 90 -8.79 8.92 6.73
CA CYS A 90 -7.48 9.52 6.93
C CYS A 90 -6.73 9.67 5.60
N PRO A 91 -6.72 10.86 4.96
CA PRO A 91 -5.92 11.10 3.78
C PRO A 91 -4.42 11.07 4.11
N ILE A 92 -3.59 10.69 3.12
CA ILE A 92 -2.14 10.70 3.26
C ILE A 92 -1.66 12.16 3.35
N PRO A 93 -0.81 12.53 4.33
CA PRO A 93 -0.24 13.87 4.44
C PRO A 93 0.62 14.25 3.23
N ASP A 94 0.76 15.55 2.98
CA ASP A 94 1.51 16.06 1.81
C ASP A 94 3.00 15.69 1.88
N GLU A 95 3.58 15.65 3.08
CA GLU A 95 4.98 15.26 3.31
C GLU A 95 5.23 13.80 2.90
N GLN A 96 4.23 12.94 3.06
CA GLN A 96 4.28 11.53 2.65
C GLN A 96 3.86 11.34 1.19
N ASN A 97 3.23 12.34 0.57
CA ASN A 97 2.85 12.33 -0.83
C ASN A 97 4.03 12.72 -1.73
N THR A 98 5.14 11.97 -1.65
CA THR A 98 6.38 12.24 -2.40
C THR A 98 6.20 12.18 -3.93
N ARG A 99 5.03 11.75 -4.41
CA ARG A 99 4.65 11.71 -5.83
C ARG A 99 3.69 12.83 -6.23
N GLY A 100 3.31 13.74 -5.31
CA GLY A 100 2.41 14.86 -5.56
C GLY A 100 1.05 14.45 -6.13
N ARG A 101 0.53 13.26 -5.76
CA ARG A 101 -0.71 12.74 -6.31
C ARG A 101 -1.90 13.51 -5.77
N LYS A 102 -2.82 13.90 -6.65
CA LYS A 102 -4.12 14.40 -6.23
C LYS A 102 -4.93 13.28 -5.58
N ILE A 103 -5.33 13.49 -4.32
CA ILE A 103 -6.14 12.53 -3.57
C ILE A 103 -7.62 12.77 -3.90
N TYR A 104 -8.30 11.74 -4.39
CA TYR A 104 -9.72 11.77 -4.68
C TYR A 104 -10.48 10.98 -3.62
N ARG A 105 -11.51 11.59 -3.05
CA ARG A 105 -12.39 10.93 -2.08
C ARG A 105 -13.38 10.01 -2.79
N PRO A 106 -13.42 8.70 -2.48
CA PRO A 106 -14.32 7.75 -3.13
C PRO A 106 -15.79 8.10 -2.91
N GLU A 107 -16.16 8.66 -1.75
CA GLU A 107 -17.53 9.05 -1.40
C GLU A 107 -18.10 10.19 -2.26
N LEU A 108 -17.25 10.94 -2.97
CA LEU A 108 -17.68 12.01 -3.87
C LEU A 108 -17.97 11.51 -5.30
N SER A 109 -17.65 10.26 -5.61
CA SER A 109 -17.93 9.66 -6.91
C SER A 109 -19.39 9.23 -7.00
N THR A 110 -20.04 9.52 -8.13
CA THR A 110 -21.39 9.03 -8.43
C THR A 110 -21.43 7.52 -8.73
N ARG A 111 -20.27 6.94 -9.07
CA ARG A 111 -20.11 5.51 -9.33
C ARG A 111 -19.40 4.84 -8.16
N SER A 112 -19.95 3.73 -7.70
CA SER A 112 -19.36 2.85 -6.68
C SER A 112 -19.15 1.44 -7.23
N LEU A 113 -18.54 0.60 -6.40
CA LEU A 113 -18.46 -0.83 -6.63
C LEU A 113 -19.58 -1.55 -5.90
N GLY A 114 -19.92 -2.74 -6.39
CA GLY A 114 -20.88 -3.62 -5.74
C GLY A 114 -20.52 -5.07 -5.95
N ILE A 115 -21.05 -5.92 -5.07
CA ILE A 115 -20.93 -7.37 -5.13
C ILE A 115 -22.31 -7.93 -5.41
N ILE A 116 -22.38 -8.87 -6.35
CA ILE A 116 -23.59 -9.64 -6.66
C ILE A 116 -23.30 -11.09 -6.30
N THR A 117 -24.12 -11.68 -5.44
CA THR A 117 -23.98 -13.07 -5.00
C THR A 117 -25.30 -13.81 -5.07
N THR A 118 -25.23 -15.13 -5.19
CA THR A 118 -26.38 -16.05 -5.10
C THR A 118 -26.67 -16.49 -3.66
N LYS A 119 -25.79 -16.13 -2.73
CA LYS A 119 -25.92 -16.41 -1.28
C LYS A 119 -25.80 -15.12 -0.49
N PRO A 120 -26.50 -14.99 0.64
CA PRO A 120 -26.35 -13.83 1.51
C PRO A 120 -24.95 -13.82 2.16
N ILE A 121 -24.41 -12.62 2.37
CA ILE A 121 -23.17 -12.41 3.13
C ILE A 121 -23.59 -12.18 4.58
N SER A 122 -23.21 -13.09 5.49
CA SER A 122 -23.46 -12.89 6.92
C SER A 122 -22.52 -11.83 7.48
N LYS A 123 -22.96 -11.11 8.52
CA LYS A 123 -22.08 -10.19 9.27
C LYS A 123 -20.97 -10.93 10.00
N ASP A 124 -21.19 -12.18 10.36
CA ASP A 124 -20.22 -13.04 11.07
C ASP A 124 -19.14 -13.62 10.13
N ASP A 125 -19.33 -13.52 8.80
CA ASP A 125 -18.36 -13.98 7.79
C ASP A 125 -17.29 -12.90 7.46
N VAL A 126 -17.42 -11.70 8.02
CA VAL A 126 -16.46 -10.61 7.85
C VAL A 126 -15.42 -10.71 8.97
N LEU A 127 -14.29 -11.37 8.66
CA LEU A 127 -13.10 -11.47 9.51
C LEU A 127 -12.48 -10.10 9.82
#